data_AF-A0A449IHH6-F1
#
_entry.id   AF-A0A449IHH6-F1
#
_cell.length_a   1.000
_cell.length_b   1.000
_cell.length_c   1.000
_cell.angle_alpha   90.00
_cell.angle_beta   90.00
_cell.angle_gamma   90.00
#
_symmetry.space_group_name_H-M   'P 1'
#
loop_
_entity.id
_entity.type
_entity.pdbx_description
1 polymer ?
#
loop_
_entity_poly.entity_id
_entity_poly.type
_entity_poly.pdbx_seq_one_letter_code
_entity_poly.pdbx_strand_id
1 'polypeptide(L)'
;MLSCDLDTYKTEKYKDTTHEKLINDVKEVCHLNNLPYPSIMYSGNGYYLKWIFKEKQPVFQLSKKNRKGKYRTPLNVQKWKVAQRVINKLFEDFGSDTKALDVARLLRLCGTINGKTGERAELLEVHENQSFDYMLQVLEPHTEQEDIDKIVGKKKEPKPRVLKDVQPVIKKALALPVANEEKQKPNVNFIAKNTRSLAKARYEDLLKLIQMRGDVEGERINFTFWICNFMCATGRMNYIEFQEQAEKIGQKVFKDKNWRFTDLSTLENRVRQYNLEMSINAIKHNDYIPLYTPKNSRLISVFNITEEEQKHLKTIISDDEKRRRDREKKEAIRREKGMKCQDDSDAKKQPWKKLGMGKTKYYELKKLGKI
;
A
#
# COMPACT_ATOMS: atom_id res chain seq x y z
N MET A 1 16.73 -19.51 -5.27
CA MET A 1 18.16 -19.73 -5.02
C MET A 1 18.58 -18.91 -3.82
N LEU A 2 19.66 -19.30 -3.16
CA LEU A 2 20.44 -18.41 -2.28
C LEU A 2 21.73 -18.06 -3.02
N SER A 3 22.26 -16.87 -2.80
CA SER A 3 23.49 -16.44 -3.46
C SER A 3 24.37 -15.58 -2.57
N CYS A 4 25.67 -15.82 -2.59
CA CYS A 4 26.66 -15.01 -1.89
C CYS A 4 27.54 -14.28 -2.89
N ASP A 5 27.74 -12.98 -2.69
CA ASP A 5 28.56 -12.11 -3.53
C ASP A 5 29.88 -11.84 -2.79
N LEU A 6 30.97 -12.44 -3.26
CA LEU A 6 32.28 -12.38 -2.63
C LEU A 6 33.13 -11.29 -3.26
N ASP A 7 33.21 -10.15 -2.59
CA ASP A 7 34.09 -9.04 -2.97
C ASP A 7 35.53 -9.30 -2.49
N THR A 8 36.18 -10.33 -3.04
CA THR A 8 37.53 -10.78 -2.61
C THR A 8 38.60 -9.69 -2.77
N TYR A 9 38.42 -8.77 -3.72
CA TYR A 9 39.28 -7.61 -3.91
C TYR A 9 39.26 -6.60 -2.74
N LYS A 10 38.26 -6.67 -1.86
CA LYS A 10 38.17 -5.84 -0.64
C LYS A 10 38.86 -6.48 0.57
N THR A 11 39.21 -7.76 0.49
CA THR A 11 39.83 -8.48 1.62
C THR A 11 41.33 -8.67 1.37
N GLU A 12 42.14 -8.38 2.37
CA GLU A 12 43.60 -8.47 2.25
C GLU A 12 44.07 -9.91 1.99
N LYS A 13 43.33 -10.91 2.51
CA LYS A 13 43.60 -12.34 2.34
C LYS A 13 43.36 -12.85 0.92
N TYR A 14 42.38 -12.31 0.19
CA TYR A 14 41.92 -12.88 -1.09
C TYR A 14 42.03 -11.93 -2.28
N LYS A 15 42.62 -10.74 -2.11
CA LYS A 15 42.74 -9.74 -3.17
C LYS A 15 43.41 -10.29 -4.44
N ASP A 16 44.45 -11.10 -4.28
CA ASP A 16 45.25 -11.68 -5.37
C ASP A 16 45.23 -13.22 -5.36
N THR A 17 44.11 -13.82 -4.90
CA THR A 17 43.98 -15.28 -4.85
C THR A 17 43.72 -15.89 -6.23
N THR A 18 44.21 -17.11 -6.45
CA THR A 18 43.85 -17.90 -7.63
C THR A 18 42.45 -18.49 -7.50
N HIS A 19 41.82 -18.81 -8.65
CA HIS A 19 40.51 -19.47 -8.70
C HIS A 19 40.54 -20.79 -7.91
N GLU A 20 41.56 -21.61 -8.13
CA GLU A 20 41.71 -22.91 -7.47
C GLU A 20 41.79 -22.81 -5.94
N LYS A 21 42.60 -21.87 -5.44
CA LYS A 21 42.72 -21.65 -4.00
C LYS A 21 41.40 -21.18 -3.40
N LEU A 22 40.72 -20.24 -4.04
CA LEU A 22 39.41 -19.76 -3.56
C LEU A 22 38.38 -20.89 -3.52
N ILE A 23 38.32 -21.72 -4.57
CA ILE A 23 37.38 -22.85 -4.64
C ILE A 23 37.64 -23.83 -3.49
N ASN A 24 38.91 -24.16 -3.21
CA ASN A 24 39.28 -25.05 -2.11
C ASN A 24 38.89 -24.46 -0.75
N ASP A 25 39.20 -23.19 -0.50
CA ASP A 25 38.87 -22.52 0.77
C ASP A 25 37.35 -22.40 0.96
N VAL A 26 36.60 -22.14 -0.12
CA VAL A 26 35.11 -22.15 -0.09
C VAL A 26 34.58 -23.55 0.22
N LYS A 27 35.14 -24.59 -0.40
CA LYS A 27 34.75 -25.99 -0.12
C LYS A 27 35.07 -26.41 1.31
N GLU A 28 36.20 -25.97 1.85
CA GLU A 28 36.56 -26.21 3.24
C GLU A 28 35.53 -25.59 4.19
N VAL A 29 35.16 -24.31 3.97
CA VAL A 29 34.09 -23.66 4.75
C VAL A 29 32.77 -24.40 4.60
N CYS A 30 32.41 -24.84 3.39
CA CYS A 30 31.21 -25.64 3.19
C CYS A 30 31.27 -26.96 3.98
N HIS A 31 32.40 -27.66 3.93
CA HIS A 31 32.58 -28.94 4.61
C HIS A 31 32.48 -28.81 6.13
N LEU A 32 33.19 -27.83 6.71
CA LEU A 32 33.18 -27.55 8.16
C LEU A 32 31.80 -27.15 8.68
N ASN A 33 30.97 -26.54 7.84
CA ASN A 33 29.63 -26.08 8.19
C ASN A 33 28.51 -27.00 7.67
N ASN A 34 28.85 -28.18 7.14
CA ASN A 34 27.94 -29.15 6.54
C ASN A 34 27.07 -28.58 5.38
N LEU A 35 27.53 -27.52 4.72
CA LEU A 35 26.84 -26.91 3.58
C LEU A 35 27.01 -27.76 2.32
N PRO A 36 25.95 -27.93 1.51
CA PRO A 36 26.13 -28.44 0.16
C PRO A 36 26.99 -27.47 -0.66
N TYR A 37 27.79 -27.97 -1.59
CA TYR A 37 28.67 -27.11 -2.39
C TYR A 37 27.86 -26.19 -3.33
N PRO A 38 28.15 -24.89 -3.36
CA PRO A 38 27.52 -23.95 -4.27
C PRO A 38 28.10 -24.05 -5.67
N SER A 39 27.31 -23.75 -6.70
CA SER A 39 27.90 -23.44 -8.00
C SER A 39 28.69 -22.13 -7.91
N ILE A 40 29.93 -22.12 -8.40
CA ILE A 40 30.88 -21.01 -8.26
C ILE A 40 31.09 -20.34 -9.61
N MET A 41 30.94 -19.02 -9.65
CA MET A 41 31.13 -18.20 -10.84
C MET A 41 32.05 -17.02 -10.55
N TYR A 42 33.05 -16.82 -11.39
CA TYR A 42 33.84 -15.58 -11.42
C TYR A 42 33.10 -14.50 -12.20
N SER A 43 33.01 -13.30 -11.63
CA SER A 43 32.28 -12.16 -12.22
C SER A 43 33.15 -11.18 -12.99
N GLY A 44 34.47 -11.42 -13.06
CA GLY A 44 35.46 -10.47 -13.58
C GLY A 44 36.01 -9.51 -12.51
N ASN A 45 35.66 -9.64 -11.24
CA ASN A 45 36.25 -8.83 -10.15
C ASN A 45 36.11 -9.50 -8.78
N GLY A 46 35.08 -10.32 -8.61
CA GLY A 46 34.84 -11.16 -7.43
C GLY A 46 34.09 -12.42 -7.83
N TYR A 47 33.52 -13.13 -6.87
CA TYR A 47 32.91 -14.44 -7.10
C TYR A 47 31.47 -14.52 -6.61
N TYR A 48 30.65 -15.29 -7.31
CA TYR A 48 29.29 -15.61 -6.89
C TYR A 48 29.20 -17.07 -6.50
N LEU A 49 28.76 -17.32 -5.26
CA LEU A 49 28.34 -18.64 -4.81
C LEU A 49 26.82 -18.76 -5.02
N LYS A 50 26.35 -19.82 -5.67
CA LYS A 50 24.93 -20.00 -6.01
C LYS A 50 24.43 -21.37 -5.54
N TRP A 51 23.48 -21.37 -4.62
CA TRP A 51 22.68 -22.54 -4.26
C TRP A 51 21.34 -22.48 -5.00
N ILE A 52 21.27 -23.17 -6.12
CA ILE A 52 20.07 -23.26 -6.95
C ILE A 52 19.21 -24.39 -6.40
N PHE A 53 17.90 -24.13 -6.27
CA PHE A 53 16.97 -25.09 -5.68
C PHE A 53 16.28 -25.93 -6.75
N LYS A 54 16.11 -27.24 -6.49
CA LYS A 54 15.41 -28.17 -7.41
C LYS A 54 13.97 -27.70 -7.68
N GLU A 55 13.31 -27.19 -6.65
CA GLU A 55 11.90 -26.84 -6.69
C GLU A 55 11.68 -25.32 -6.63
N LYS A 56 10.65 -24.85 -7.34
CA LYS A 56 10.20 -23.46 -7.26
C LYS A 56 9.60 -23.19 -5.89
N GLN A 57 10.17 -22.23 -5.18
CA GLN A 57 9.70 -21.85 -3.84
C GLN A 57 8.63 -20.76 -3.92
N PRO A 58 7.42 -20.96 -3.36
CA PRO A 58 6.39 -19.94 -3.36
C PRO A 58 6.78 -18.79 -2.44
N VAL A 59 6.81 -17.57 -3.00
CA VAL A 59 7.20 -16.33 -2.31
C VAL A 59 6.22 -15.96 -1.18
N PHE A 60 4.94 -16.34 -1.30
CA PHE A 60 3.91 -16.01 -0.32
C PHE A 60 3.20 -17.27 0.15
N GLN A 61 3.59 -17.79 1.32
CA GLN A 61 2.73 -18.70 2.07
C GLN A 61 2.16 -17.93 3.25
N LEU A 62 0.91 -17.48 3.12
CA LEU A 62 0.12 -17.07 4.28
C LEU A 62 0.00 -18.28 5.20
N SER A 63 0.71 -18.29 6.34
CA SER A 63 0.50 -19.30 7.37
C SER A 63 -0.99 -19.27 7.75
N LYS A 64 -1.72 -20.35 7.45
CA LYS A 64 -3.13 -20.51 7.81
C LYS A 64 -3.37 -20.35 9.33
N LYS A 65 -2.33 -20.51 10.16
CA LYS A 65 -2.35 -20.35 11.62
C LYS A 65 -2.10 -18.92 12.12
N ASN A 66 -1.63 -17.99 11.28
CA ASN A 66 -1.23 -16.64 11.70
C ASN A 66 -2.29 -15.55 11.42
N ARG A 67 -3.58 -15.91 11.40
CA ARG A 67 -4.68 -14.93 11.27
C ARG A 67 -4.90 -14.09 12.54
N LYS A 68 -4.41 -14.53 13.71
CA LYS A 68 -4.52 -13.80 14.98
C LYS A 68 -3.16 -13.86 15.71
N GLY A 69 -2.48 -12.73 15.82
CA GLY A 69 -1.09 -12.63 16.25
C GLY A 69 -0.77 -13.17 17.65
N LYS A 70 -0.22 -14.39 17.72
CA LYS A 70 0.57 -14.84 18.88
C LYS A 70 1.85 -15.62 18.55
N TYR A 71 1.94 -16.20 17.35
CA TYR A 71 3.16 -16.83 16.85
C TYR A 71 3.34 -16.41 15.39
N ARG A 72 4.38 -15.63 15.05
CA ARG A 72 4.72 -15.39 13.64
C ARG A 72 5.65 -16.51 13.20
N THR A 73 5.11 -17.65 12.74
CA THR A 73 5.90 -18.54 11.88
C THR A 73 6.45 -17.70 10.72
N PRO A 74 7.77 -17.69 10.44
CA PRO A 74 8.31 -16.85 9.40
C PRO A 74 7.69 -17.25 8.05
N LEU A 75 7.24 -16.27 7.28
CA LEU A 75 6.83 -16.49 5.88
C LEU A 75 8.02 -17.08 5.11
N ASN A 76 7.80 -17.80 4.00
CA ASN A 76 8.89 -18.36 3.19
C ASN A 76 9.96 -17.31 2.82
N VAL A 77 9.55 -16.08 2.51
CA VAL A 77 10.49 -14.95 2.29
C VAL A 77 11.30 -14.59 3.53
N GLN A 78 10.72 -14.65 4.73
CA GLN A 78 11.45 -14.37 5.96
C GLN A 78 12.45 -15.49 6.27
N LYS A 79 12.05 -16.77 6.11
CA LYS A 79 12.97 -17.90 6.21
C LYS A 79 14.13 -17.76 5.22
N TRP A 80 13.83 -17.39 3.97
CA TRP A 80 14.83 -17.12 2.95
C TRP A 80 15.77 -15.99 3.34
N LYS A 81 15.25 -14.87 3.87
CA LYS A 81 16.10 -13.74 4.31
C LYS A 81 17.00 -14.10 5.47
N VAL A 82 16.51 -14.89 6.42
CA VAL A 82 17.34 -15.41 7.52
C VAL A 82 18.43 -16.32 6.97
N ALA A 83 18.08 -17.30 6.13
CA ALA A 83 19.05 -18.18 5.48
C ALA A 83 20.11 -17.42 4.67
N GLN A 84 19.69 -16.42 3.89
CA GLN A 84 20.58 -15.57 3.09
C GLN A 84 21.56 -14.77 3.97
N ARG A 85 21.07 -14.25 5.11
CA ARG A 85 21.89 -13.53 6.08
C ARG A 85 22.95 -14.45 6.70
N VAL A 86 22.55 -15.66 7.11
CA VAL A 86 23.45 -16.64 7.72
C VAL A 86 24.52 -17.09 6.72
N ILE A 87 24.14 -17.38 5.47
CA ILE A 87 25.10 -17.66 4.39
C ILE A 87 26.10 -16.51 4.25
N ASN A 88 25.61 -15.27 4.17
CA ASN A 88 26.52 -14.13 3.98
C ASN A 88 27.49 -13.96 5.16
N LYS A 89 27.06 -14.30 6.39
CA LYS A 89 27.91 -14.30 7.61
C LYS A 89 28.97 -15.39 7.56
N LEU A 90 28.62 -16.61 7.12
CA LEU A 90 29.58 -17.72 6.99
C LEU A 90 30.71 -17.44 5.98
N PHE A 91 30.47 -16.55 5.00
CA PHE A 91 31.46 -16.16 4.00
C PHE A 91 31.95 -14.70 4.16
N GLU A 92 31.76 -14.08 5.33
CA GLU A 92 32.16 -12.69 5.58
C GLU A 92 33.67 -12.47 5.40
N ASP A 93 34.49 -13.46 5.76
CA ASP A 93 35.95 -13.46 5.57
C ASP A 93 36.39 -13.36 4.10
N PHE A 94 35.51 -13.72 3.16
CA PHE A 94 35.75 -13.60 1.71
C PHE A 94 35.28 -12.25 1.15
N GLY A 95 34.71 -11.37 1.98
CA GLY A 95 34.19 -10.05 1.59
C GLY A 95 32.69 -10.05 1.27
N SER A 96 31.94 -11.02 1.80
CA SER A 96 30.48 -11.10 1.62
C SER A 96 29.72 -9.97 2.34
N ASP A 97 28.72 -9.37 1.68
CA ASP A 97 27.86 -8.35 2.28
C ASP A 97 26.67 -8.95 3.04
N THR A 98 26.73 -8.93 4.38
CA THR A 98 25.66 -9.41 5.27
C THR A 98 24.34 -8.64 5.17
N LYS A 99 24.32 -7.47 4.50
CA LYS A 99 23.11 -6.67 4.25
C LYS A 99 22.42 -7.02 2.93
N ALA A 100 23.05 -7.80 2.05
CA ALA A 100 22.49 -8.20 0.77
C ALA A 100 21.39 -9.28 0.95
N LEU A 101 20.14 -8.84 1.10
CA LEU A 101 18.97 -9.70 1.42
C LEU A 101 17.86 -9.61 0.36
N ASP A 102 18.23 -9.32 -0.89
CA ASP A 102 17.32 -9.16 -2.01
C ASP A 102 16.97 -10.52 -2.63
N VAL A 103 15.69 -10.90 -2.57
CA VAL A 103 15.19 -12.19 -3.11
C VAL A 103 15.37 -12.30 -4.63
N ALA A 104 15.43 -11.17 -5.33
CA ALA A 104 15.52 -11.07 -6.79
C ALA A 104 16.73 -10.25 -7.24
N ARG A 105 17.94 -10.64 -6.77
CA ARG A 105 19.19 -9.99 -7.18
C ARG A 105 19.58 -10.40 -8.60
N LEU A 106 19.87 -9.42 -9.46
CA LEU A 106 20.43 -9.66 -10.79
C LEU A 106 21.95 -9.83 -10.68
N LEU A 107 22.45 -10.99 -11.09
CA LEU A 107 23.87 -11.33 -11.13
C LEU A 107 24.38 -11.27 -12.57
N ARG A 108 25.67 -11.00 -12.74
CA ARG A 108 26.30 -10.95 -14.07
C ARG A 108 26.18 -12.29 -14.79
N LEU A 109 25.95 -12.24 -16.11
CA LEU A 109 25.85 -13.41 -16.96
C LEU A 109 27.24 -13.98 -17.30
N CYS A 110 27.36 -15.30 -17.28
CA CYS A 110 28.57 -16.01 -17.72
C CYS A 110 28.97 -15.61 -19.14
N GLY A 111 30.26 -15.46 -19.40
CA GLY A 111 30.82 -15.13 -20.71
C GLY A 111 30.81 -13.64 -21.06
N THR A 112 30.17 -12.78 -20.26
CA THR A 112 30.16 -11.33 -20.47
C THR A 112 31.43 -10.66 -19.93
N ILE A 113 31.82 -9.52 -20.51
CA ILE A 113 33.00 -8.75 -20.08
C ILE A 113 32.60 -7.74 -18.99
N ASN A 114 33.40 -7.65 -17.94
CA ASN A 114 33.26 -6.64 -16.92
C ASN A 114 33.91 -5.33 -17.34
N GLY A 115 33.12 -4.34 -17.74
CA GLY A 115 33.63 -3.04 -18.17
C GLY A 115 34.47 -2.28 -17.14
N LYS A 116 34.45 -2.64 -15.85
CA LYS A 116 35.30 -2.03 -14.82
C LYS A 116 36.73 -2.56 -14.82
N THR A 117 36.91 -3.84 -15.11
CA THR A 117 38.19 -4.55 -14.99
C THR A 117 38.71 -5.05 -16.33
N GLY A 118 37.87 -5.14 -17.36
CA GLY A 118 38.16 -5.77 -18.65
C GLY A 118 38.05 -7.29 -18.64
N GLU A 119 37.85 -7.91 -17.47
CA GLU A 119 37.87 -9.36 -17.31
C GLU A 119 36.57 -10.03 -17.71
N ARG A 120 36.65 -11.27 -18.21
CA ARG A 120 35.48 -12.07 -18.61
C ARG A 120 34.90 -12.81 -17.41
N ALA A 121 33.58 -12.78 -17.26
CA ALA A 121 32.88 -13.61 -16.28
C ALA A 121 32.90 -15.09 -16.72
N GLU A 122 33.23 -15.99 -15.80
CA GLU A 122 33.45 -17.41 -16.07
C GLU A 122 32.73 -18.29 -15.05
N LEU A 123 32.16 -19.39 -15.51
CA LEU A 123 31.58 -20.42 -14.64
C LEU A 123 32.70 -21.40 -14.27
N LEU A 124 33.04 -21.47 -12.99
CA LEU A 124 34.18 -22.25 -12.52
C LEU A 124 33.77 -23.67 -12.12
N GLU A 125 32.71 -23.80 -11.33
CA GLU A 125 32.24 -25.11 -10.86
C GLU A 125 30.71 -25.15 -10.75
N VAL A 126 30.12 -26.30 -11.06
CA VAL A 126 28.68 -26.56 -10.95
C VAL A 126 28.47 -27.76 -10.04
N HIS A 127 27.49 -27.63 -9.15
CA HIS A 127 27.14 -28.69 -8.21
C HIS A 127 25.65 -28.99 -8.27
N GLU A 128 25.25 -30.13 -7.69
CA GLU A 128 23.86 -30.54 -7.66
C GLU A 128 22.96 -29.59 -6.88
N ASN A 129 21.83 -29.26 -7.49
CA ASN A 129 20.79 -28.46 -6.85
C ASN A 129 20.21 -29.23 -5.66
N GLN A 130 19.95 -28.55 -4.55
CA GLN A 130 19.33 -29.14 -3.36
C GLN A 130 17.92 -28.60 -3.12
N SER A 131 17.14 -29.21 -2.23
CA SER A 131 15.85 -28.64 -1.82
C SER A 131 16.07 -27.44 -0.89
N PHE A 132 15.12 -26.50 -0.89
CA PHE A 132 15.21 -25.35 0.01
C PHE A 132 15.07 -25.77 1.48
N ASP A 133 14.20 -26.74 1.76
CA ASP A 133 13.99 -27.25 3.12
C ASP A 133 15.25 -27.95 3.67
N TYR A 134 15.97 -28.72 2.85
CA TYR A 134 17.26 -29.28 3.23
C TYR A 134 18.28 -28.18 3.57
N MET A 135 18.34 -27.13 2.74
CA MET A 135 19.23 -26.00 3.00
C MET A 135 18.90 -25.29 4.33
N LEU A 136 17.61 -25.16 4.68
CA LEU A 136 17.20 -24.59 5.96
C LEU A 136 17.61 -25.45 7.15
N GLN A 137 17.52 -26.78 7.05
CA GLN A 137 17.96 -27.70 8.11
C GLN A 137 19.48 -27.59 8.34
N VAL A 138 20.26 -27.50 7.27
CA VAL A 138 21.72 -27.34 7.35
C VAL A 138 22.11 -26.00 7.98
N LEU A 139 21.35 -24.94 7.71
CA LEU A 139 21.62 -23.59 8.25
C LEU A 139 21.07 -23.37 9.67
N GLU A 140 20.20 -24.24 10.16
CA GLU A 140 19.57 -24.12 11.49
C GLU A 140 20.59 -24.01 12.63
N PRO A 141 21.65 -24.85 12.70
CA PRO A 141 22.68 -24.74 13.75
C PRO A 141 23.47 -23.42 13.72
N HIS A 142 23.55 -22.80 12.55
CA HIS A 142 24.26 -21.54 12.31
C HIS A 142 23.36 -20.30 12.47
N THR A 143 22.06 -20.51 12.71
CA THR A 143 21.08 -19.43 12.80
C THR A 143 20.92 -18.99 14.25
N GLU A 144 21.42 -17.81 14.57
CA GLU A 144 21.22 -17.22 15.91
C GLU A 144 19.86 -16.52 16.01
N GLN A 145 19.34 -16.39 17.24
CA GLN A 145 18.09 -15.67 17.49
C GLN A 145 18.17 -14.19 17.05
N GLU A 146 19.37 -13.59 17.09
CA GLU A 146 19.59 -12.23 16.60
C GLU A 146 19.36 -12.11 15.09
N ASP A 147 19.73 -13.13 14.31
CA ASP A 147 19.52 -13.13 12.85
C ASP A 147 18.03 -13.20 12.51
N ILE A 148 17.25 -13.95 13.30
CA ILE A 148 15.79 -14.00 13.19
C ILE A 148 15.18 -12.64 13.58
N ASP A 149 15.62 -12.06 14.69
CA ASP A 149 15.09 -10.82 15.23
C ASP A 149 15.36 -9.63 14.30
N LYS A 150 16.51 -9.59 13.61
CA LYS A 150 16.82 -8.57 12.60
C LYS A 150 15.88 -8.60 11.40
N ILE A 151 15.30 -9.76 11.07
CA ILE A 151 14.39 -9.92 9.93
C ILE A 151 12.91 -9.79 10.33
N VAL A 152 12.52 -10.38 11.46
CA VAL A 152 11.11 -10.46 11.90
C VAL A 152 10.73 -9.28 12.82
N GLY A 153 11.72 -8.61 13.39
CA GLY A 153 11.60 -7.55 14.39
C GLY A 153 11.47 -8.11 15.81
N LYS A 154 12.14 -7.47 16.79
CA LYS A 154 12.02 -7.85 18.21
C LYS A 154 10.55 -7.86 18.65
N LYS A 155 10.15 -8.90 19.38
CA LYS A 155 8.87 -8.90 20.12
C LYS A 155 8.86 -7.67 21.03
N LYS A 156 7.98 -6.70 20.78
CA LYS A 156 7.58 -5.79 21.86
C LYS A 156 6.78 -6.64 22.83
N GLU A 157 7.35 -6.95 24.00
CA GLU A 157 6.55 -7.47 25.09
C GLU A 157 5.36 -6.51 25.30
N PRO A 158 4.13 -7.02 25.44
CA PRO A 158 3.03 -6.17 25.85
C PRO A 158 3.45 -5.58 27.19
N LYS A 159 3.65 -4.24 27.24
CA LYS A 159 3.96 -3.55 28.49
C LYS A 159 2.96 -4.05 29.53
N PRO A 160 3.39 -4.58 30.69
CA PRO A 160 2.46 -4.96 31.74
C PRO A 160 1.62 -3.73 32.03
N ARG A 161 0.29 -3.87 31.92
CA ARG A 161 -0.62 -2.82 32.33
C ARG A 161 -0.44 -2.70 33.84
N VAL A 162 0.37 -1.71 34.26
CA VAL A 162 0.37 -1.26 35.65
C VAL A 162 -1.05 -0.80 35.91
N LEU A 163 -1.79 -1.55 36.71
CA LEU A 163 -3.04 -1.09 37.30
C LEU A 163 -2.66 0.11 38.16
N LYS A 164 -2.90 1.32 37.64
CA LYS A 164 -2.64 2.53 38.42
C LYS A 164 -3.75 2.65 39.46
N ASP A 165 -3.35 2.62 40.72
CA ASP A 165 -4.20 2.97 41.84
C ASP A 165 -4.77 4.38 41.63
N VAL A 166 -6.08 4.48 41.84
CA VAL A 166 -6.79 5.75 41.83
C VAL A 166 -6.55 6.40 43.20
N GLN A 167 -5.85 7.55 43.23
CA GLN A 167 -6.06 8.74 44.10
C GLN A 167 -4.79 9.61 44.19
N PRO A 168 -4.87 10.86 44.69
CA PRO A 168 -5.77 11.96 44.34
C PRO A 168 -4.98 13.23 43.93
N VAL A 169 -5.73 14.29 43.67
CA VAL A 169 -5.39 15.54 42.99
C VAL A 169 -4.34 16.41 43.75
N ILE A 170 -3.75 17.37 43.02
CA ILE A 170 -3.33 18.74 43.44
C ILE A 170 -1.81 18.99 43.55
N LYS A 171 -1.39 20.07 42.86
CA LYS A 171 -0.16 20.90 42.98
C LYS A 171 0.98 20.63 42.00
N LYS A 172 0.79 20.93 40.70
CA LYS A 172 1.81 21.64 39.86
C LYS A 172 1.42 21.94 38.38
N ALA A 173 0.14 21.84 38.01
CA ALA A 173 -0.31 22.24 36.66
C ALA A 173 -1.33 23.40 36.72
N LEU A 174 -0.97 24.48 37.44
CA LEU A 174 -1.66 25.77 37.33
C LEU A 174 -0.93 26.61 36.28
N ALA A 175 -1.26 26.35 35.01
CA ALA A 175 -1.28 27.30 33.89
C ALA A 175 -1.68 26.53 32.61
N LEU A 176 -2.98 26.29 32.43
CA LEU A 176 -3.56 25.79 31.19
C LEU A 176 -3.96 26.99 30.31
N PRO A 177 -3.65 27.00 29.00
CA PRO A 177 -4.43 27.81 28.06
C PRO A 177 -5.84 27.22 28.00
N VAL A 178 -6.83 28.06 28.26
CA VAL A 178 -8.25 27.70 28.18
C VAL A 178 -8.55 27.31 26.74
N ALA A 179 -8.68 26.01 26.49
CA ALA A 179 -9.27 25.49 25.26
C ALA A 179 -10.75 25.89 25.28
N ASN A 180 -11.17 26.63 24.27
CA ASN A 180 -12.56 27.06 24.12
C ASN A 180 -13.42 25.80 23.82
N GLU A 181 -14.08 25.25 24.84
CA GLU A 181 -14.80 23.97 24.79
C GLU A 181 -16.03 23.97 23.86
N GLU A 182 -16.49 25.14 23.40
CA GLU A 182 -17.61 25.25 22.48
C GLU A 182 -17.34 24.64 21.08
N LYS A 183 -16.07 24.45 20.69
CA LYS A 183 -15.72 23.95 19.33
C LYS A 183 -15.51 22.43 19.25
N GLN A 184 -15.70 21.67 20.32
CA GLN A 184 -15.45 20.21 20.34
C GLN A 184 -16.70 19.34 20.50
N LYS A 185 -17.91 19.89 20.35
CA LYS A 185 -19.09 19.04 20.13
C LYS A 185 -19.29 18.88 18.61
N PRO A 186 -19.21 17.66 18.04
CA PRO A 186 -19.63 17.45 16.66
C PRO A 186 -21.09 17.93 16.54
N ASN A 187 -21.37 18.68 15.49
CA ASN A 187 -22.70 19.22 15.21
C ASN A 187 -23.74 18.08 15.32
N VAL A 188 -24.93 18.35 15.88
CA VAL A 188 -26.03 17.38 16.00
C VAL A 188 -26.43 16.74 14.65
N ASN A 189 -26.05 17.38 13.53
CA ASN A 189 -26.22 16.88 12.17
C ASN A 189 -25.02 16.07 11.61
N PHE A 190 -23.97 15.81 12.42
CA PHE A 190 -22.80 15.06 12.01
C PHE A 190 -23.05 13.55 12.18
N ILE A 191 -23.70 12.95 11.18
CA ILE A 191 -23.75 11.50 11.04
C ILE A 191 -22.44 11.08 10.37
N ALA A 192 -21.56 10.38 11.08
CA ALA A 192 -20.41 9.73 10.47
C ALA A 192 -20.92 8.86 9.32
N LYS A 193 -20.64 9.25 8.07
CA LYS A 193 -21.12 8.51 6.89
C LYS A 193 -20.57 7.09 6.98
N ASN A 194 -21.44 6.12 7.27
CA ASN A 194 -21.09 4.70 7.27
C ASN A 194 -20.40 4.35 5.94
N THR A 195 -19.29 3.61 6.00
CA THR A 195 -18.53 3.15 4.82
C THR A 195 -19.43 2.50 3.76
N ARG A 196 -20.51 1.85 4.19
CA ARG A 196 -21.55 1.28 3.32
C ARG A 196 -22.31 2.34 2.53
N SER A 197 -22.67 3.46 3.16
CA SER A 197 -23.37 4.56 2.50
C SER A 197 -22.49 5.22 1.42
N LEU A 198 -21.18 5.33 1.67
CA LEU A 198 -20.23 5.81 0.67
C LEU A 198 -20.08 4.84 -0.50
N ALA A 199 -19.93 3.54 -0.22
CA ALA A 199 -19.85 2.52 -1.26
C ALA A 199 -21.13 2.51 -2.12
N LYS A 200 -22.30 2.70 -1.51
CA LYS A 200 -23.57 2.82 -2.22
C LYS A 200 -23.56 3.96 -3.22
N ALA A 201 -23.21 5.16 -2.76
CA ALA A 201 -23.17 6.34 -3.63
C ALA A 201 -22.15 6.20 -4.77
N ARG A 202 -21.02 5.51 -4.53
CA ARG A 202 -19.99 5.31 -5.54
C ARG A 202 -20.42 4.38 -6.67
N TYR A 203 -21.07 3.25 -6.40
CA TYR A 203 -21.53 2.40 -7.51
C TYR A 203 -22.68 3.08 -8.28
N GLU A 204 -23.52 3.87 -7.61
CA GLU A 204 -24.55 4.69 -8.27
C GLU A 204 -23.91 5.73 -9.20
N ASP A 205 -22.82 6.38 -8.78
CA ASP A 205 -22.06 7.31 -9.62
C ASP A 205 -21.48 6.60 -10.86
N LEU A 206 -20.96 5.37 -10.71
CA LEU A 206 -20.45 4.58 -11.85
C LEU A 206 -21.55 4.19 -12.83
N LEU A 207 -22.73 3.78 -12.34
CA LEU A 207 -23.88 3.50 -13.20
C LEU A 207 -24.34 4.78 -13.93
N LYS A 208 -24.28 5.94 -13.26
CA LYS A 208 -24.62 7.22 -13.88
C LYS A 208 -23.63 7.60 -14.98
N LEU A 209 -22.34 7.35 -14.78
CA LEU A 209 -21.32 7.55 -15.82
C LEU A 209 -21.58 6.70 -17.05
N ILE A 210 -21.91 5.42 -16.88
CA ILE A 210 -22.27 4.54 -18.01
C ILE A 210 -23.48 5.11 -18.76
N GLN A 211 -24.50 5.56 -18.03
CA GLN A 211 -25.68 6.18 -18.63
C GLN A 211 -25.33 7.44 -19.43
N MET A 212 -24.45 8.30 -18.91
CA MET A 212 -24.05 9.55 -19.55
C MET A 212 -23.18 9.32 -20.79
N ARG A 213 -22.27 8.34 -20.74
CA ARG A 213 -21.38 8.01 -21.85
C ARG A 213 -22.08 7.20 -22.94
N GLY A 214 -23.18 6.51 -22.62
CA GLY A 214 -23.95 5.66 -23.53
C GLY A 214 -23.24 4.35 -23.87
N ASP A 215 -21.92 4.38 -24.04
CA ASP A 215 -21.06 3.21 -24.07
C ASP A 215 -19.71 3.47 -23.39
N VAL A 216 -19.09 2.41 -22.86
CA VAL A 216 -17.81 2.45 -22.15
C VAL A 216 -16.86 1.40 -22.73
N GLU A 217 -16.74 1.37 -24.05
CA GLU A 217 -15.87 0.44 -24.77
C GLU A 217 -14.40 0.55 -24.28
N GLY A 218 -13.74 -0.60 -24.11
CA GLY A 218 -12.40 -0.68 -23.52
C GLY A 218 -12.33 -0.59 -21.98
N GLU A 219 -13.30 0.06 -21.32
CA GLU A 219 -13.32 0.23 -19.85
C GLU A 219 -14.37 -0.66 -19.14
N ARG A 220 -15.18 -1.41 -19.91
CA ARG A 220 -16.31 -2.21 -19.42
C ARG A 220 -15.95 -3.12 -18.23
N ILE A 221 -14.81 -3.83 -18.28
CA ILE A 221 -14.33 -4.71 -17.19
C ILE A 221 -14.03 -3.92 -15.91
N ASN A 222 -13.43 -2.73 -16.04
CA ASN A 222 -13.12 -1.88 -14.89
C ASN A 222 -14.42 -1.38 -14.23
N PHE A 223 -15.41 -0.99 -15.02
CA PHE A 223 -16.72 -0.60 -14.50
C PHE A 223 -17.39 -1.75 -13.74
N THR A 224 -17.48 -2.94 -14.36
CA THR A 224 -18.05 -4.13 -13.73
C THR A 224 -17.32 -4.50 -12.44
N PHE A 225 -15.99 -4.51 -12.45
CA PHE A 225 -15.17 -4.79 -11.28
C PHE A 225 -15.46 -3.84 -10.12
N TRP A 226 -15.45 -2.53 -10.36
CA TRP A 226 -15.65 -1.54 -9.30
C TRP A 226 -17.09 -1.51 -8.80
N ILE A 227 -18.08 -1.71 -9.67
CA ILE A 227 -19.49 -1.83 -9.27
C ILE A 227 -19.67 -3.05 -8.36
N CYS A 228 -19.19 -4.23 -8.75
CA CYS A 228 -19.25 -5.44 -7.94
C CYS A 228 -18.55 -5.25 -6.59
N ASN A 229 -17.35 -4.65 -6.57
CA ASN A 229 -16.61 -4.38 -5.34
C ASN A 229 -17.42 -3.51 -4.35
N PHE A 230 -18.04 -2.44 -4.84
CA PHE A 230 -18.85 -1.56 -4.00
C PHE A 230 -20.17 -2.22 -3.57
N MET A 231 -20.82 -3.01 -4.43
CA MET A 231 -22.01 -3.77 -4.05
C MET A 231 -21.72 -4.79 -2.94
N CYS A 232 -20.60 -5.50 -3.02
CA CYS A 232 -20.12 -6.37 -1.93
C CYS A 232 -19.83 -5.56 -0.65
N ALA A 233 -19.20 -4.40 -0.76
CA ALA A 233 -18.93 -3.54 0.41
C ALA A 233 -20.20 -3.02 1.09
N THR A 234 -21.31 -2.88 0.35
CA THR A 234 -22.62 -2.55 0.93
C THR A 234 -23.31 -3.73 1.62
N GLY A 235 -22.84 -4.96 1.39
CA GLY A 235 -23.49 -6.18 1.84
C GLY A 235 -24.68 -6.62 0.97
N ARG A 236 -24.83 -6.05 -0.23
CA ARG A 236 -25.87 -6.45 -1.20
C ARG A 236 -25.50 -7.67 -2.03
N MET A 237 -24.21 -8.02 -2.04
CA MET A 237 -23.67 -9.17 -2.74
C MET A 237 -22.81 -9.97 -1.78
N ASN A 238 -23.16 -11.25 -1.62
CA ASN A 238 -22.37 -12.23 -0.89
C ASN A 238 -21.66 -13.16 -1.87
N TYR A 239 -20.62 -13.87 -1.40
CA TYR A 239 -19.87 -14.82 -2.21
C TYR A 239 -20.74 -15.84 -2.97
N ILE A 240 -21.78 -16.40 -2.32
CA ILE A 240 -22.65 -17.42 -2.92
C ILE A 240 -23.34 -16.89 -4.18
N GLU A 241 -23.78 -15.63 -4.14
CA GLU A 241 -24.53 -14.98 -5.23
C GLU A 241 -23.61 -14.15 -6.14
N PHE A 242 -22.31 -14.13 -5.86
CA PHE A 242 -21.38 -13.21 -6.50
C PHE A 242 -21.32 -13.45 -8.02
N GLN A 243 -21.23 -14.71 -8.44
CA GLN A 243 -21.14 -15.07 -9.84
C GLN A 243 -22.40 -14.65 -10.62
N GLU A 244 -23.58 -15.05 -10.15
CA GLU A 244 -24.85 -14.74 -10.80
C GLU A 244 -25.08 -13.21 -10.89
N GLN A 245 -24.83 -12.47 -9.81
CA GLN A 245 -25.01 -11.02 -9.82
C GLN A 245 -23.95 -10.32 -10.68
N ALA A 246 -22.70 -10.78 -10.67
CA ALA A 246 -21.66 -10.23 -11.53
C ALA A 246 -21.94 -10.47 -13.02
N GLU A 247 -22.51 -11.62 -13.39
CA GLU A 247 -22.95 -11.89 -14.76
C GLU A 247 -24.09 -10.96 -15.18
N LYS A 248 -25.09 -10.73 -14.31
CA LYS A 248 -26.16 -9.76 -14.57
C LYS A 248 -25.65 -8.33 -14.76
N ILE A 249 -24.63 -7.93 -13.99
CA ILE A 249 -23.99 -6.62 -14.15
C ILE A 249 -23.17 -6.58 -15.44
N GLY A 250 -22.38 -7.63 -15.70
CA GLY A 250 -21.60 -7.78 -16.93
C GLY A 250 -22.48 -7.66 -18.17
N GLN A 251 -23.61 -8.37 -18.23
CA GLN A 251 -24.56 -8.30 -19.36
C GLN A 251 -25.20 -6.91 -19.54
N LYS A 252 -25.30 -6.11 -18.47
CA LYS A 252 -25.80 -4.73 -18.58
C LYS A 252 -24.73 -3.75 -19.09
N VAL A 253 -23.46 -4.01 -18.79
CA VAL A 253 -22.34 -3.13 -19.17
C VAL A 253 -21.75 -3.51 -20.53
N PHE A 254 -21.77 -4.79 -20.87
CA PHE A 254 -21.28 -5.35 -22.14
C PHE A 254 -22.46 -5.56 -23.08
N LYS A 255 -22.54 -4.75 -24.15
CA LYS A 255 -23.53 -4.92 -25.22
C LYS A 255 -23.27 -6.18 -26.04
N ASP A 256 -22.00 -6.47 -26.28
CA ASP A 256 -21.54 -7.68 -26.95
C ASP A 256 -21.15 -8.70 -25.87
N LYS A 257 -21.56 -9.97 -26.02
CA LYS A 257 -21.33 -11.06 -25.03
C LYS A 257 -19.86 -11.43 -24.80
N ASN A 258 -18.91 -10.56 -25.13
CA ASN A 258 -17.47 -10.68 -24.93
C ASN A 258 -17.04 -10.41 -23.47
N TRP A 259 -17.74 -11.03 -22.52
CA TRP A 259 -17.48 -10.91 -21.09
C TRP A 259 -17.05 -12.28 -20.53
N ARG A 260 -16.00 -12.31 -19.71
CA ARG A 260 -15.57 -13.53 -19.01
C ARG A 260 -15.53 -13.29 -17.51
N PHE A 261 -16.22 -14.16 -16.75
CA PHE A 261 -16.23 -14.09 -15.29
C PHE A 261 -14.83 -14.25 -14.67
N THR A 262 -13.91 -14.95 -15.35
CA THR A 262 -12.53 -15.17 -14.90
C THR A 262 -11.78 -13.87 -14.58
N ASP A 263 -12.15 -12.76 -15.21
CA ASP A 263 -11.53 -11.45 -15.01
C ASP A 263 -11.87 -10.85 -13.63
N LEU A 264 -12.92 -11.35 -12.96
CA LEU A 264 -13.30 -10.98 -11.59
C LEU A 264 -12.77 -11.93 -10.51
N SER A 265 -12.03 -12.97 -10.87
CA SER A 265 -11.53 -14.00 -9.94
C SER A 265 -10.76 -13.41 -8.74
N THR A 266 -10.02 -12.31 -8.93
CA THR A 266 -9.32 -11.63 -7.83
C THR A 266 -10.30 -10.99 -6.84
N LEU A 267 -11.39 -10.39 -7.33
CA LEU A 267 -12.43 -9.81 -6.49
C LEU A 267 -13.24 -10.90 -5.80
N GLU A 268 -13.62 -11.95 -6.54
CA GLU A 268 -14.33 -13.12 -6.02
C GLU A 268 -13.60 -13.74 -4.82
N ASN A 269 -12.30 -14.01 -4.96
CA ASN A 269 -11.48 -14.57 -3.88
C ASN A 269 -11.46 -13.68 -2.62
N ARG A 270 -11.44 -12.34 -2.81
CA ARG A 270 -11.50 -11.39 -1.69
C ARG A 270 -12.88 -11.34 -1.04
N VAL A 271 -13.95 -11.41 -1.83
CA VAL A 271 -15.33 -11.48 -1.33
C VAL A 271 -15.55 -12.77 -0.55
N ARG A 272 -15.07 -13.91 -1.07
CA ARG A 272 -15.07 -15.20 -0.36
C ARG A 272 -14.38 -15.10 0.98
N GLN A 273 -13.18 -14.51 1.01
CA GLN A 273 -12.44 -14.30 2.25
C GLN A 273 -13.22 -13.41 3.22
N TYR A 274 -13.79 -12.29 2.75
CA TYR A 274 -14.56 -11.37 3.57
C TYR A 274 -15.78 -12.03 4.19
N ASN A 275 -16.61 -12.70 3.38
CA ASN A 275 -17.82 -13.35 3.84
C ASN A 275 -17.51 -14.47 4.85
N LEU A 276 -16.45 -15.27 4.62
CA LEU A 276 -16.01 -16.32 5.54
C LEU A 276 -15.46 -15.75 6.86
N GLU A 277 -14.71 -14.65 6.82
CA GLU A 277 -14.17 -14.01 8.02
C GLU A 277 -15.25 -13.29 8.83
N MET A 278 -16.28 -12.74 8.17
CA MET A 278 -17.49 -12.23 8.83
C MET A 278 -18.30 -13.35 9.48
N SER A 279 -18.51 -14.50 8.80
CA SER A 279 -19.31 -15.61 9.35
C SER A 279 -18.65 -16.26 10.58
N ILE A 280 -17.32 -16.21 10.69
CA ILE A 280 -16.57 -16.74 11.84
C ILE A 280 -16.43 -15.69 12.97
N ASN A 281 -17.08 -14.52 12.86
CA ASN A 281 -16.96 -13.38 13.79
C ASN A 281 -15.49 -12.97 14.05
N ALA A 282 -14.61 -13.21 13.07
CA ALA A 282 -13.19 -12.88 13.19
C ALA A 282 -12.92 -11.38 12.93
N ILE A 283 -13.89 -10.67 12.34
CA ILE A 283 -13.88 -9.25 11.97
C ILE A 283 -15.15 -8.61 12.56
N LYS A 284 -15.01 -7.59 13.41
CA LYS A 284 -16.16 -6.77 13.87
C LYS A 284 -16.62 -5.84 12.75
N HIS A 285 -17.85 -5.31 12.87
CA HIS A 285 -18.41 -4.35 11.90
C HIS A 285 -17.55 -3.10 11.61
N ASN A 286 -16.60 -2.77 12.48
CA ASN A 286 -15.69 -1.63 12.37
C ASN A 286 -14.23 -2.03 12.06
N ASP A 287 -13.97 -3.33 11.84
CA ASP A 287 -12.65 -3.84 11.47
C ASP A 287 -12.42 -3.77 9.96
N TYR A 288 -11.15 -3.93 9.57
CA TYR A 288 -10.62 -3.86 8.21
C TYR A 288 -11.49 -4.62 7.18
N ILE A 289 -11.97 -3.91 6.15
CA ILE A 289 -12.68 -4.50 5.02
C ILE A 289 -11.63 -4.91 3.97
N PRO A 290 -11.48 -6.21 3.63
CA PRO A 290 -10.49 -6.70 2.65
C PRO A 290 -10.84 -6.39 1.18
N LEU A 291 -11.96 -5.69 0.95
CA LEU A 291 -12.38 -5.16 -0.35
C LEU A 291 -11.64 -3.85 -0.67
N TYR A 292 -11.68 -3.43 -1.94
CA TYR A 292 -10.95 -2.25 -2.38
C TYR A 292 -11.64 -0.96 -1.93
N THR A 293 -10.88 -0.06 -1.28
CA THR A 293 -11.36 1.23 -0.76
C THR A 293 -10.57 2.41 -1.37
N PRO A 294 -10.78 2.71 -2.67
CA PRO A 294 -9.99 3.71 -3.37
C PRO A 294 -10.29 5.13 -2.89
N LYS A 295 -9.32 6.03 -3.05
CA LYS A 295 -9.53 7.48 -2.95
C LYS A 295 -10.28 7.99 -4.20
N ASN A 296 -10.98 9.11 -4.08
CA ASN A 296 -11.69 9.72 -5.21
C ASN A 296 -10.76 10.03 -6.38
N SER A 297 -9.55 10.55 -6.12
CA SER A 297 -8.54 10.81 -7.13
C SER A 297 -8.19 9.58 -7.97
N ARG A 298 -8.13 8.39 -7.35
CA ARG A 298 -7.88 7.15 -8.06
C ARG A 298 -9.05 6.77 -8.97
N LEU A 299 -10.29 6.91 -8.52
CA LEU A 299 -11.47 6.62 -9.34
C LEU A 299 -11.57 7.58 -10.54
N ILE A 300 -11.32 8.88 -10.32
CA ILE A 300 -11.29 9.89 -11.39
C ILE A 300 -10.24 9.52 -12.44
N SER A 301 -9.03 9.15 -12.00
CA SER A 301 -7.95 8.74 -12.91
C SER A 301 -8.23 7.41 -13.62
N VAL A 302 -8.81 6.42 -12.95
CA VAL A 302 -9.08 5.10 -13.54
C VAL A 302 -10.15 5.17 -14.64
N PHE A 303 -11.15 6.05 -14.48
CA PHE A 303 -12.27 6.18 -15.42
C PHE A 303 -12.16 7.45 -16.28
N ASN A 304 -11.03 8.15 -16.23
CA ASN A 304 -10.80 9.42 -16.94
C ASN A 304 -12.00 10.38 -16.82
N ILE A 305 -12.51 10.59 -15.60
CA ILE A 305 -13.75 11.35 -15.36
C ILE A 305 -13.48 12.84 -15.59
N THR A 306 -14.19 13.42 -16.53
CA THR A 306 -14.07 14.85 -16.89
C THR A 306 -14.70 15.76 -15.83
N GLU A 307 -14.37 17.05 -15.85
CA GLU A 307 -14.96 18.03 -14.93
C GLU A 307 -16.47 18.19 -15.13
N GLU A 308 -16.95 18.11 -16.38
CA GLU A 308 -18.37 18.16 -16.70
C GLU A 308 -19.12 16.94 -16.15
N GLU A 309 -18.54 15.74 -16.30
CA GLU A 309 -19.13 14.52 -15.74
C GLU A 309 -19.21 14.59 -14.21
N GLN A 310 -18.17 15.11 -13.54
CA GLN A 310 -18.15 15.25 -12.08
C GLN A 310 -19.32 16.07 -11.55
N LYS A 311 -19.85 17.05 -12.30
CA LYS A 311 -21.02 17.86 -11.89
C LYS A 311 -22.29 17.01 -11.68
N HIS A 312 -22.40 15.88 -12.37
CA HIS A 312 -23.54 14.97 -12.28
C HIS A 312 -23.37 13.85 -11.25
N LEU A 313 -22.18 13.71 -10.65
CA LEU A 313 -21.88 12.66 -9.66
C LEU A 313 -22.10 13.15 -8.21
N LYS A 314 -22.46 12.23 -7.32
CA LYS A 314 -22.70 12.51 -5.89
C LYS A 314 -21.41 12.55 -5.09
N THR A 315 -20.50 11.61 -5.34
CA THR A 315 -19.34 11.34 -4.47
C THR A 315 -18.00 11.23 -5.17
N ILE A 316 -17.94 10.74 -6.41
CA ILE A 316 -16.69 10.64 -7.19
C ILE A 316 -16.39 12.02 -7.82
N ILE A 317 -15.99 12.97 -6.98
CA ILE A 317 -15.66 14.34 -7.38
C ILE A 317 -14.29 14.75 -6.86
N SER A 318 -13.65 15.66 -7.59
CA SER A 318 -12.40 16.30 -7.22
C SER A 318 -12.60 17.28 -6.04
N ASP A 319 -11.48 17.69 -5.44
CA ASP A 319 -11.52 18.73 -4.41
C ASP A 319 -11.98 20.08 -4.95
N ASP A 320 -11.70 20.38 -6.23
CA ASP A 320 -12.13 21.63 -6.87
C ASP A 320 -13.63 21.67 -7.11
N GLU A 321 -14.21 20.58 -7.63
CA GLU A 321 -15.67 20.47 -7.78
C GLU A 321 -16.37 20.52 -6.42
N LYS A 322 -15.79 19.87 -5.39
CA LYS A 322 -16.29 19.95 -4.02
C LYS A 322 -16.27 21.38 -3.49
N ARG A 323 -15.20 22.14 -3.72
CA ARG A 323 -15.09 23.56 -3.34
C ARG A 323 -16.10 24.42 -4.11
N ARG A 324 -16.31 24.17 -5.42
CA ARG A 324 -17.31 24.87 -6.23
C ARG A 324 -18.71 24.70 -5.65
N ARG A 325 -19.13 23.46 -5.36
CA ARG A 325 -20.44 23.17 -4.74
C ARG A 325 -20.61 23.81 -3.37
N ASP A 326 -19.55 23.82 -2.55
CA ASP A 326 -19.60 24.47 -1.22
C ASP A 326 -19.73 26.00 -1.34
N ARG A 327 -19.05 26.63 -2.31
CA ARG A 327 -19.23 28.06 -2.61
C ARG A 327 -20.67 28.35 -3.03
N GLU A 328 -21.21 27.61 -3.99
CA GLU A 328 -22.59 27.79 -4.47
C GLU A 328 -23.61 27.58 -3.36
N LYS A 329 -23.44 26.53 -2.55
CA LYS A 329 -24.31 26.28 -1.39
C LYS A 329 -24.24 27.44 -0.38
N LYS A 330 -23.04 27.92 -0.06
CA LYS A 330 -22.88 29.06 0.85
C LYS A 330 -23.47 30.34 0.29
N GLU A 331 -23.34 30.58 -1.02
CA GLU A 331 -23.97 31.71 -1.68
C GLU A 331 -25.49 31.63 -1.65
N ALA A 332 -26.08 30.47 -1.95
CA ALA A 332 -27.52 30.25 -1.85
C ALA A 332 -28.02 30.51 -0.42
N ILE A 333 -27.35 29.96 0.59
CA ILE A 333 -27.68 30.19 2.00
C ILE A 333 -27.56 31.67 2.37
N ARG A 334 -26.55 32.39 1.85
CA ARG A 334 -26.42 33.84 2.08
C ARG A 334 -27.56 34.62 1.45
N ARG A 335 -27.97 34.28 0.22
CA ARG A 335 -29.10 34.90 -0.47
C ARG A 335 -30.43 34.65 0.25
N GLU A 336 -30.67 33.43 0.72
CA GLU A 336 -31.84 33.09 1.54
C GLU A 336 -31.88 33.88 2.86
N LYS A 337 -30.73 34.14 3.46
CA LYS A 337 -30.60 35.01 4.65
C LYS A 337 -30.67 36.51 4.35
N GLY A 338 -30.96 36.91 3.11
CA GLY A 338 -31.13 38.31 2.71
C GLY A 338 -29.82 39.10 2.54
N MET A 339 -28.65 38.45 2.51
CA MET A 339 -27.40 39.13 2.19
C MET A 339 -27.38 39.52 0.70
N LYS A 340 -27.33 40.83 0.42
CA LYS A 340 -27.20 41.36 -0.95
C LYS A 340 -25.86 40.97 -1.57
N CYS A 341 -25.85 40.77 -2.89
CA CYS A 341 -24.63 40.49 -3.64
C CYS A 341 -23.62 41.64 -3.45
N GLN A 342 -22.34 41.31 -3.22
CA GLN A 342 -21.30 42.32 -2.99
C GLN A 342 -21.01 43.18 -4.23
N ASP A 343 -21.50 42.76 -5.40
CA ASP A 343 -21.45 43.55 -6.64
C ASP A 343 -22.35 44.80 -6.61
N ASP A 344 -23.39 44.81 -5.77
CA ASP A 344 -24.21 45.99 -5.48
C ASP A 344 -23.69 46.85 -4.32
N SER A 345 -22.51 46.51 -3.77
CA SER A 345 -21.89 47.30 -2.71
C SER A 345 -21.44 48.66 -3.26
N ASP A 346 -21.79 49.73 -2.54
CA ASP A 346 -21.28 51.08 -2.80
C ASP A 346 -19.75 51.11 -2.88
N ALA A 347 -19.07 50.17 -2.19
CA ALA A 347 -17.62 50.02 -2.26
C ALA A 347 -17.09 49.79 -3.68
N LYS A 348 -17.82 48.99 -4.49
CA LYS A 348 -17.49 48.71 -5.90
C LYS A 348 -18.09 49.74 -6.85
N LYS A 349 -19.33 50.17 -6.64
CA LYS A 349 -20.00 51.16 -7.51
C LYS A 349 -19.44 52.57 -7.38
N GLN A 350 -18.73 52.85 -6.29
CA GLN A 350 -18.12 54.14 -5.95
C GLN A 350 -19.04 55.34 -6.25
N PRO A 351 -20.31 55.32 -5.78
CA PRO A 351 -21.31 56.35 -6.11
C PRO A 351 -20.86 57.75 -5.69
N TRP A 352 -20.04 57.87 -4.64
CA TRP A 352 -19.45 59.14 -4.20
C TRP A 352 -18.57 59.80 -5.27
N LYS A 353 -17.95 59.05 -6.19
CA LYS A 353 -17.22 59.62 -7.33
C LYS A 353 -18.16 60.28 -8.33
N LYS A 354 -19.32 59.67 -8.61
CA LYS A 354 -20.35 60.26 -9.47
C LYS A 354 -20.99 61.51 -8.84
N LEU A 355 -21.11 61.49 -7.52
CA LEU A 355 -21.64 62.62 -6.73
C LEU A 355 -20.58 63.69 -6.41
N GLY A 356 -19.34 63.54 -6.90
CA GLY A 356 -18.26 64.51 -6.68
C GLY A 356 -17.86 64.72 -5.21
N MET A 357 -18.13 63.74 -4.33
CA MET A 357 -17.88 63.85 -2.88
C MET A 357 -16.85 62.83 -2.39
N GLY A 358 -16.22 63.15 -1.25
CA GLY A 358 -15.31 62.24 -0.57
C GLY A 358 -16.02 60.99 -0.04
N LYS A 359 -15.33 59.84 -0.07
CA LYS A 359 -15.86 58.53 0.40
C LYS A 359 -16.42 58.60 1.83
N THR A 360 -15.71 59.27 2.74
CA THR A 360 -16.12 59.41 4.14
C THR A 360 -17.44 60.17 4.27
N LYS A 361 -17.56 61.29 3.56
CA LYS A 361 -18.76 62.14 3.53
C LYS A 361 -19.98 61.41 2.98
N TYR A 362 -19.81 60.55 1.97
CA TYR A 362 -20.89 59.72 1.43
C TYR A 362 -21.47 58.75 2.46
N TYR A 363 -20.61 58.03 3.19
CA TYR A 363 -21.08 57.08 4.22
C TYR A 363 -21.69 57.80 5.43
N GLU A 364 -21.20 58.98 5.80
CA GLU A 364 -21.82 59.82 6.84
C GLU A 364 -23.22 60.27 6.45
N LEU A 365 -23.40 60.79 5.22
CA LEU A 365 -24.69 61.24 4.73
C LEU A 365 -25.69 60.08 4.56
N LYS A 366 -25.23 58.91 4.09
CA LYS A 366 -26.03 57.69 4.00
C LYS A 366 -26.49 57.21 5.38
N LYS A 367 -25.61 57.28 6.39
CA LYS A 367 -25.95 56.95 7.79
C LYS A 367 -26.98 57.91 8.39
N LEU A 368 -26.97 59.18 7.96
CA LEU A 368 -27.94 60.20 8.35
C LEU A 368 -29.25 60.16 7.52
N GLY A 369 -29.40 59.22 6.58
CA GLY A 369 -30.60 59.06 5.74
C GLY A 369 -30.80 60.17 4.70
N LYS A 370 -29.75 60.95 4.39
CA LYS A 370 -29.81 62.08 3.45
C LYS A 370 -29.52 61.72 1.99
N ILE A 371 -29.13 60.47 1.72
CA ILE A 371 -28.91 59.88 0.39
C ILE A 371 -29.12 58.37 0.42
#